data_AF-A0A177WQF8-F1
#
_entry.id   AF-A0A177WQF8-F1
#
_cell.length_a   1.000
_cell.length_b   1.000
_cell.length_c   1.000
_cell.angle_alpha   90.00
_cell.angle_beta   90.00
_cell.angle_gamma   90.00
#
_symmetry.space_group_name_H-M   'P 1'
#
loop_
_entity.id
_entity.type
_entity.pdbx_description
1 polymer ?
#
loop_
_entity_poly.entity_id
_entity_poly.type
_entity_poly.pdbx_seq_one_letter_code
_entity_poly.pdbx_strand_id
1 'polypeptide(L)'
;MGMRSQFLLNLSQRLISPSSLDCEASTSLFCDRTSPFFAQPLRNTPVCLVVLGIAKPSVGTSSTVLNPPDELMTDEDIMTLDEKALQEHTGTYIGEEIVTDSSGRFCCLMRVPKSAVDRMMAAQLESNPSIQRQPWTRLLLMAYLPNRCLKIRDMAVITLIPSTGITVISDIDDTIKDSSVFLGKRLAAKVAFLEDGKEVRGMSDCYNLLSAKGVAIHYLSAGPFQLYSPISAFLKTFSFPQGSVTLRNVREVLSTRAYKNTELVRILKW
;
A
#
# COMPACT_ATOMS: atom_id res chain seq x y z
N MET A 1 6.06 -30.23 16.40
CA MET A 1 6.34 -28.79 16.49
C MET A 1 5.86 -28.13 15.21
N GLY A 2 4.68 -27.51 15.22
CA GLY A 2 4.12 -26.88 14.02
C GLY A 2 4.91 -25.64 13.63
N MET A 3 5.47 -25.61 12.43
CA MET A 3 6.06 -24.40 11.84
C MET A 3 5.01 -23.29 11.86
N ARG A 4 5.16 -22.32 12.76
CA ARG A 4 4.36 -21.10 12.77
C ARG A 4 4.80 -20.28 11.56
N SER A 5 4.07 -20.40 10.44
CA SER A 5 4.23 -19.49 9.31
C SER A 5 3.78 -18.10 9.76
N GLN A 6 4.73 -17.23 10.07
CA GLN A 6 4.46 -15.81 10.28
C GLN A 6 4.46 -15.16 8.91
N PHE A 7 3.39 -14.43 8.59
CA PHE A 7 3.28 -13.66 7.36
C PHE A 7 3.37 -12.18 7.70
N LEU A 8 4.28 -11.44 7.06
CA LEU A 8 4.30 -9.99 7.21
C LEU A 8 3.23 -9.36 6.34
N LEU A 9 2.48 -8.49 6.99
CA LEU A 9 1.57 -7.57 6.35
C LEU A 9 2.07 -6.16 6.69
N ASN A 10 2.84 -5.53 5.78
CA ASN A 10 3.31 -4.16 5.96
C ASN A 10 2.29 -3.20 5.36
N LEU A 11 1.75 -2.31 6.18
CA LEU A 11 0.81 -1.29 5.74
C LEU A 11 1.30 0.08 6.16
N SER A 12 1.57 0.92 5.16
CA SER A 12 1.68 2.36 5.34
C SER A 12 0.70 3.03 4.37
N GLN A 13 -0.60 2.92 4.66
CA GLN A 13 -1.65 3.63 3.92
C GLN A 13 -2.36 4.64 4.81
N ARG A 14 -3.01 5.61 4.15
CA ARG A 14 -3.71 6.72 4.80
C ARG A 14 -5.18 6.62 4.42
N LEU A 15 -6.05 6.57 5.41
CA LEU A 15 -7.47 6.90 5.22
C LEU A 15 -7.60 8.40 4.95
N ILE A 16 -7.87 8.76 3.71
CA ILE A 16 -8.14 10.15 3.31
C ILE A 16 -9.65 10.36 3.38
N SER A 17 -10.09 11.30 4.22
CA SER A 17 -11.44 11.85 4.10
C SER A 17 -11.50 12.66 2.81
N PRO A 18 -12.48 12.46 1.91
CA PRO A 18 -12.61 13.28 0.71
C PRO A 18 -12.78 14.74 1.14
N SER A 19 -11.80 15.58 0.85
CA SER A 19 -11.92 17.03 0.97
C SER A 19 -12.59 17.52 -0.29
N SER A 20 -13.78 18.10 -0.16
CA SER A 20 -14.45 18.89 -1.18
C SER A 20 -13.50 20.00 -1.65
N LEU A 21 -13.12 20.00 -2.91
CA LEU A 21 -12.62 21.20 -3.58
C LEU A 21 -12.80 20.99 -5.09
N ASP A 22 -13.90 21.55 -5.61
CA ASP A 22 -14.11 21.78 -7.02
C ASP A 22 -13.00 22.71 -7.54
N CYS A 23 -12.18 22.22 -8.47
CA CYS A 23 -11.27 23.07 -9.25
C CYS A 23 -11.10 22.48 -10.65
N GLU A 24 -11.76 23.12 -11.61
CA GLU A 24 -11.76 22.75 -13.02
C GLU A 24 -10.39 23.00 -13.68
N ALA A 25 -9.94 21.96 -14.40
CA ALA A 25 -9.21 21.99 -15.66
C ALA A 25 -8.03 22.97 -15.80
N SER A 26 -6.92 22.66 -15.12
CA SER A 26 -5.51 22.98 -15.46
C SER A 26 -4.55 22.45 -14.38
N THR A 27 -5.10 22.10 -13.22
CA THR A 27 -4.35 21.88 -11.97
C THR A 27 -4.51 20.46 -11.43
N SER A 28 -5.16 19.52 -12.15
CA SER A 28 -5.50 18.19 -11.61
C SER A 28 -4.28 17.41 -11.11
N LEU A 29 -3.22 17.27 -11.91
CA LEU A 29 -1.99 16.57 -11.49
C LEU A 29 -1.31 17.22 -10.28
N PHE A 30 -1.27 18.56 -10.23
CA PHE A 30 -0.70 19.28 -9.11
C PHE A 30 -1.58 19.16 -7.86
N CYS A 31 -2.90 19.30 -8.01
CA CYS A 31 -3.89 19.09 -6.96
C CYS A 31 -3.83 17.64 -6.44
N ASP A 32 -3.74 16.62 -7.28
CA ASP A 32 -3.67 15.21 -6.85
C ASP A 32 -2.42 14.93 -6.02
N ARG A 33 -1.29 15.57 -6.35
CA ARG A 33 -0.01 15.38 -5.65
C ARG A 33 0.13 16.25 -4.40
N THR A 34 -0.54 17.40 -4.36
CA THR A 34 -0.43 18.35 -3.25
C THR A 34 -1.61 18.29 -2.28
N SER A 35 -2.80 17.90 -2.72
CA SER A 35 -4.00 17.75 -1.88
C SER A 35 -3.76 16.86 -0.65
N PRO A 36 -3.00 15.74 -0.74
CA PRO A 36 -2.66 14.97 0.45
C PRO A 36 -1.89 15.77 1.51
N PHE A 37 -1.14 16.81 1.14
CA PHE A 37 -0.44 17.66 2.11
C PHE A 37 -1.36 18.67 2.81
N PHE A 38 -2.49 19.03 2.18
CA PHE A 38 -3.46 19.98 2.71
C PHE A 38 -4.71 19.32 3.30
N ALA A 39 -4.94 18.05 3.00
CA ALA A 39 -6.09 17.30 3.51
C ALA A 39 -6.07 17.21 5.04
N GLN A 40 -7.24 17.43 5.66
CA GLN A 40 -7.40 17.35 7.11
C GLN A 40 -7.07 15.92 7.58
N PRO A 41 -6.10 15.74 8.49
CA PRO A 41 -5.75 14.41 8.98
C PRO A 41 -6.82 13.92 9.96
N LEU A 42 -7.21 12.65 9.85
CA LEU A 42 -7.97 11.94 10.87
C LEU A 42 -7.02 11.66 12.04
N ARG A 43 -6.97 12.55 13.03
CA ARG A 43 -6.02 12.44 14.15
C ARG A 43 -6.59 11.57 15.25
N ASN A 44 -5.77 10.71 15.85
CA ASN A 44 -6.16 9.89 17.01
C ASN A 44 -7.51 9.18 16.81
N THR A 45 -7.78 8.77 15.58
CA THR A 45 -9.05 8.18 15.16
C THR A 45 -8.89 6.66 15.11
N PRO A 46 -9.82 5.92 15.72
CA PRO A 46 -9.82 4.46 15.62
C PRO A 46 -10.20 4.01 14.21
N VAL A 47 -9.46 3.01 13.74
CA VAL A 47 -9.59 2.40 12.42
C VAL A 47 -9.58 0.89 12.60
N CYS A 48 -10.56 0.21 12.02
CA CYS A 48 -10.55 -1.24 11.95
C CYS A 48 -9.89 -1.70 10.65
N LEU A 49 -9.05 -2.72 10.77
CA LEU A 49 -8.41 -3.36 9.63
C LEU A 49 -9.04 -4.71 9.37
N VAL A 50 -9.28 -5.01 8.10
CA VAL A 50 -9.92 -6.25 7.68
C VAL A 50 -9.22 -6.80 6.45
N VAL A 51 -8.92 -8.09 6.47
CA VAL A 51 -8.51 -8.83 5.28
C VAL A 51 -9.77 -9.40 4.64
N LEU A 52 -10.11 -8.94 3.44
CA LEU A 52 -11.31 -9.35 2.72
C LEU A 52 -11.14 -10.68 1.96
N GLY A 53 -9.90 -11.01 1.59
CA GLY A 53 -9.62 -12.24 0.84
C GLY A 53 -8.35 -12.14 0.01
N ILE A 54 -8.22 -12.99 -1.01
CA ILE A 54 -7.09 -12.97 -1.93
C ILE A 54 -7.33 -11.92 -3.02
N ALA A 55 -6.33 -11.09 -3.29
CA ALA A 55 -6.40 -10.11 -4.37
C ALA A 55 -6.35 -10.81 -5.73
N LYS A 56 -7.25 -10.43 -6.66
CA LYS A 56 -7.24 -10.95 -8.03
C LYS A 56 -5.99 -10.45 -8.81
N PRO A 57 -5.51 -11.18 -9.82
CA PRO A 57 -4.29 -10.84 -10.59
C PRO A 57 -4.30 -9.44 -11.22
N SER A 58 -5.48 -8.98 -11.63
CA SER A 58 -5.79 -7.67 -12.19
C SER A 58 -5.88 -6.54 -11.18
N VAL A 59 -5.91 -6.85 -9.87
CA VAL A 59 -5.87 -5.89 -8.78
C VAL A 59 -4.41 -5.48 -8.54
N GLY A 60 -3.83 -4.89 -9.56
CA GLY A 60 -2.85 -3.85 -9.40
C GLY A 60 -3.53 -2.55 -9.77
N THR A 61 -3.48 -1.56 -8.90
CA THR A 61 -3.57 -0.14 -9.25
C THR A 61 -4.94 0.45 -9.59
N SER A 62 -5.66 0.92 -8.57
CA SER A 62 -6.36 2.20 -8.67
C SER A 62 -6.27 2.94 -7.35
N SER A 63 -5.68 4.13 -7.38
CA SER A 63 -5.84 5.14 -6.35
C SER A 63 -5.64 6.51 -6.99
N THR A 64 -6.64 6.92 -7.77
CA THR A 64 -7.08 8.31 -7.99
C THR A 64 -8.57 8.24 -8.35
N VAL A 65 -9.41 8.90 -7.55
CA VAL A 65 -10.87 8.83 -7.56
C VAL A 65 -11.45 9.23 -8.93
N LEU A 66 -12.26 8.34 -9.53
CA LEU A 66 -13.56 8.63 -10.18
C LEU A 66 -14.20 7.41 -10.89
N ASN A 67 -13.52 6.26 -10.98
CA ASN A 67 -14.17 4.97 -11.28
C ASN A 67 -13.38 3.84 -10.58
N PRO A 68 -14.06 2.87 -9.93
CA PRO A 68 -13.38 1.76 -9.27
C PRO A 68 -12.57 0.96 -10.30
N PRO A 69 -11.41 0.40 -9.92
CA PRO A 69 -10.81 -0.66 -10.72
C PRO A 69 -11.82 -1.78 -10.78
N ASP A 70 -12.20 -2.22 -11.98
CA ASP A 70 -13.26 -3.20 -12.25
C ASP A 70 -13.14 -4.55 -11.50
N GLU A 71 -12.17 -4.75 -10.60
CA GLU A 71 -11.96 -6.02 -9.90
C GLU A 71 -11.53 -5.89 -8.42
N LEU A 72 -11.82 -4.77 -7.76
CA LEU A 72 -12.11 -4.79 -6.32
C LEU A 72 -13.60 -5.08 -6.12
N MET A 73 -14.04 -5.45 -4.90
CA MET A 73 -15.47 -5.33 -4.58
C MET A 73 -15.91 -3.94 -5.03
N THR A 74 -16.92 -3.88 -5.90
CA THR A 74 -17.42 -2.61 -6.42
C THR A 74 -17.85 -1.73 -5.26
N ASP A 75 -17.92 -0.41 -5.44
CA ASP A 75 -18.45 0.45 -4.39
C ASP A 75 -19.87 0.02 -3.96
N GLU A 76 -20.64 -0.60 -4.86
CA GLU A 76 -21.92 -1.26 -4.56
C GLU A 76 -21.75 -2.51 -3.68
N ASP A 77 -20.81 -3.40 -4.02
CA ASP A 77 -20.49 -4.57 -3.20
C ASP A 77 -20.03 -4.18 -1.79
N ILE A 78 -19.29 -3.07 -1.65
CA ILE A 78 -18.83 -2.58 -0.34
C ILE A 78 -19.93 -1.80 0.39
N MET A 79 -20.81 -1.10 -0.32
CA MET A 79 -21.96 -0.42 0.30
C MET A 79 -23.04 -1.41 0.77
N THR A 80 -23.10 -2.60 0.17
CA THR A 80 -23.97 -3.70 0.62
C THR A 80 -23.34 -4.52 1.74
N LEU A 81 -22.01 -4.45 1.95
CA LEU A 81 -21.39 -4.95 3.17
C LEU A 81 -21.87 -4.12 4.37
N ASP A 82 -22.43 -4.79 5.37
CA ASP A 82 -22.62 -4.23 6.71
C ASP A 82 -21.63 -4.87 7.70
N GLU A 83 -21.57 -4.34 8.93
CA GLU A 83 -20.68 -4.88 9.97
C GLU A 83 -20.96 -6.35 10.31
N LYS A 84 -22.20 -6.80 10.09
CA LYS A 84 -22.62 -8.19 10.32
C LYS A 84 -22.16 -9.10 9.18
N ALA A 85 -22.26 -8.63 7.94
CA ALA A 85 -21.78 -9.29 6.74
C ALA A 85 -20.25 -9.44 6.78
N LEU A 86 -19.50 -8.46 7.30
CA LEU A 86 -18.05 -8.61 7.53
C LEU A 86 -17.71 -9.74 8.50
N GLN A 87 -18.57 -10.01 9.50
CA GLN A 87 -18.41 -11.12 10.44
C GLN A 87 -18.89 -12.46 9.87
N GLU A 88 -19.90 -12.45 9.01
CA GLU A 88 -20.54 -13.65 8.42
C GLU A 88 -19.86 -14.10 7.12
N HIS A 89 -19.10 -13.23 6.43
CA HIS A 89 -18.45 -13.60 5.17
C HIS A 89 -17.33 -14.63 5.41
N THR A 90 -17.54 -15.82 4.86
CA THR A 90 -16.65 -16.98 4.92
C THR A 90 -15.38 -16.73 4.12
N GLY A 91 -14.46 -15.95 4.66
CA GLY A 91 -13.27 -15.51 3.94
C GLY A 91 -12.65 -14.26 4.53
N THR A 92 -13.39 -13.52 5.35
CA THR A 92 -12.91 -12.28 5.95
C THR A 92 -12.16 -12.55 7.25
N TYR A 93 -11.08 -11.82 7.51
CA TYR A 93 -10.41 -11.78 8.81
C TYR A 93 -10.41 -10.35 9.33
N ILE A 94 -11.17 -10.13 10.40
CA ILE A 94 -11.23 -8.85 11.10
C ILE A 94 -10.04 -8.80 12.06
N GLY A 95 -9.15 -7.84 11.84
CA GLY A 95 -8.01 -7.56 12.69
C GLY A 95 -8.36 -6.62 13.85
N GLU A 96 -7.32 -6.20 14.57
CA GLU A 96 -7.44 -5.30 15.71
C GLU A 96 -7.75 -3.86 15.29
N GLU A 97 -8.42 -3.12 16.20
CA GLU A 97 -8.62 -1.68 16.10
C GLU A 97 -7.29 -0.95 16.32
N ILE A 98 -6.93 -0.07 15.39
CA ILE A 98 -5.68 0.69 15.42
C ILE A 98 -6.00 2.18 15.41
N VAL A 99 -5.22 2.95 16.16
CA VAL A 99 -5.38 4.38 16.25
C VAL A 99 -4.40 5.07 15.30
N THR A 100 -4.92 5.95 14.43
CA THR A 100 -4.08 6.81 13.59
C THR A 100 -3.29 7.80 14.45
N ASP A 101 -2.06 8.09 14.05
CA ASP A 101 -1.26 9.12 14.68
C ASP A 101 -1.79 10.54 14.38
N SER A 102 -1.09 11.55 14.92
CA SER A 102 -1.46 12.96 14.73
C SER A 102 -1.46 13.43 13.26
N SER A 103 -0.83 12.68 12.34
CA SER A 103 -0.79 12.95 10.90
C SER A 103 -1.85 12.18 10.11
N GLY A 104 -2.64 11.33 10.76
CA GLY A 104 -3.62 10.45 10.12
C GLY A 104 -3.03 9.20 9.50
N ARG A 105 -1.75 8.92 9.75
CA ARG A 105 -1.09 7.67 9.37
C ARG A 105 -1.29 6.64 10.48
N PHE A 106 -1.47 5.38 10.11
CA PHE A 106 -1.34 4.27 11.04
C PHE A 106 -0.21 3.34 10.57
N CYS A 107 0.36 2.59 11.51
CA CYS A 107 1.38 1.58 11.25
C CYS A 107 1.23 0.50 12.31
N CYS A 108 1.01 -0.74 11.91
CA CYS A 108 0.74 -1.84 12.83
C CYS A 108 1.36 -3.14 12.33
N LEU A 109 1.53 -4.10 13.24
CA LEU A 109 1.76 -5.49 12.89
C LEU A 109 0.47 -6.27 13.11
N MET A 110 -0.09 -6.84 12.05
CA MET A 110 -1.26 -7.72 12.15
C MET A 110 -0.81 -9.18 12.01
N ARG A 111 -1.22 -10.03 12.96
CA ARG A 111 -1.06 -11.48 12.83
C ARG A 111 -2.34 -12.07 12.20
N VAL A 112 -2.20 -12.66 11.02
CA VAL A 112 -3.30 -13.36 10.34
C VAL A 112 -3.10 -14.87 10.54
N PRO A 113 -4.07 -15.60 11.12
CA PRO A 113 -3.97 -17.04 11.29
C PRO A 113 -3.84 -17.74 9.93
N LYS A 114 -2.94 -18.72 9.82
CA LYS A 114 -2.76 -19.51 8.60
C LYS A 114 -4.07 -20.13 8.11
N SER A 115 -4.89 -20.65 9.03
CA SER A 115 -6.21 -21.20 8.70
C SER A 115 -7.16 -20.20 8.04
N ALA A 116 -7.03 -18.90 8.34
CA ALA A 116 -7.84 -17.87 7.68
C ALA A 116 -7.38 -17.69 6.22
N VAL A 117 -6.06 -17.63 6.00
CA VAL A 117 -5.48 -17.57 4.65
C VAL A 117 -5.82 -18.81 3.83
N ASP A 118 -5.72 -20.00 4.42
CA ASP A 118 -6.04 -21.27 3.74
C ASP A 118 -7.52 -21.31 3.30
N ARG A 119 -8.45 -20.81 4.14
CA ARG A 119 -9.88 -20.68 3.76
C ARG A 119 -10.09 -19.69 2.61
N MET A 120 -9.41 -18.54 2.65
CA MET A 120 -9.48 -17.52 1.58
C MET A 120 -8.98 -18.08 0.24
N MET A 121 -7.87 -18.83 0.27
CA MET A 121 -7.31 -19.47 -0.93
C MET A 121 -8.24 -20.55 -1.50
N ALA A 122 -8.87 -21.35 -0.63
CA ALA A 122 -9.83 -22.37 -1.06
C ALA A 122 -11.06 -21.74 -1.73
N ALA A 123 -11.66 -20.71 -1.13
CA ALA A 123 -12.82 -20.00 -1.69
C ALA A 123 -12.51 -19.37 -3.07
N GLN A 124 -11.29 -18.88 -3.28
CA GLN A 124 -10.88 -18.33 -4.57
C GLN A 124 -10.70 -19.40 -5.64
N LEU A 125 -10.16 -20.57 -5.29
CA LEU A 125 -9.94 -21.68 -6.22
C LEU A 125 -11.28 -22.25 -6.73
N GLU A 126 -12.28 -22.32 -5.84
CA GLU A 126 -13.65 -22.72 -6.21
C GLU A 126 -14.29 -21.72 -7.19
N SER A 127 -14.00 -20.43 -7.02
CA SER A 127 -14.58 -19.36 -7.84
C SER A 127 -13.90 -19.19 -9.21
N ASN A 128 -12.61 -19.49 -9.32
CA ASN A 128 -11.89 -19.39 -10.60
C ASN A 128 -10.69 -20.38 -10.68
N PRO A 129 -10.88 -21.58 -11.25
CA PRO A 129 -9.85 -22.63 -11.30
C PRO A 129 -8.69 -22.34 -12.27
N SER A 130 -8.78 -21.27 -13.08
CA SER A 130 -7.77 -20.92 -14.09
C SER A 130 -6.67 -19.95 -13.59
N ILE A 131 -6.68 -19.62 -12.30
CA ILE A 131 -5.69 -18.71 -11.70
C ILE A 131 -4.30 -19.36 -11.77
N GLN A 132 -3.46 -18.83 -12.67
CA GLN A 132 -2.03 -19.13 -12.71
C GLN A 132 -1.40 -18.84 -11.35
N ARG A 133 -0.48 -19.73 -10.92
CA ARG A 133 0.33 -19.54 -9.71
C ARG A 133 1.14 -18.24 -9.84
N GLN A 134 0.63 -17.17 -9.25
CA GLN A 134 1.40 -15.96 -8.98
C GLN A 134 2.59 -16.32 -8.06
N PRO A 135 3.73 -15.65 -8.18
CA PRO A 135 4.90 -15.91 -7.33
C PRO A 135 4.60 -15.65 -5.86
N TRP A 136 3.63 -14.77 -5.57
CA TRP A 136 3.23 -14.41 -4.22
C TRP A 136 1.72 -14.45 -4.04
N THR A 137 1.27 -14.98 -2.90
CA THR A 137 -0.12 -14.80 -2.45
C THR A 137 -0.32 -13.36 -2.02
N ARG A 138 -1.36 -12.72 -2.55
CA ARG A 138 -1.66 -11.31 -2.25
C ARG A 138 -2.99 -11.23 -1.54
N LEU A 139 -3.06 -10.47 -0.46
CA LEU A 139 -4.31 -10.28 0.28
C LEU A 139 -4.87 -8.89 0.03
N LEU A 140 -6.18 -8.80 -0.07
CA LEU A 140 -6.90 -7.54 -0.11
C LEU A 140 -7.23 -7.11 1.32
N LEU A 141 -6.77 -5.92 1.68
CA LEU A 141 -7.05 -5.30 2.96
C LEU A 141 -7.95 -4.08 2.77
N MET A 142 -8.86 -3.90 3.71
CA MET A 142 -9.61 -2.67 3.92
C MET A 142 -9.30 -2.10 5.30
N ALA A 143 -9.09 -0.79 5.35
CA ALA A 143 -9.13 0.00 6.56
C ALA A 143 -10.44 0.80 6.56
N TYR A 144 -11.16 0.87 7.69
CA TYR A 144 -12.41 1.63 7.77
C TYR A 144 -12.63 2.24 9.15
N LEU A 145 -13.48 3.27 9.21
CA LEU A 145 -13.93 3.88 10.47
C LEU A 145 -15.23 3.18 10.95
N PRO A 146 -15.23 2.48 12.10
CA PRO A 146 -16.41 1.76 12.61
C PRO A 146 -17.60 2.69 12.80
N ASN A 147 -17.36 3.84 13.45
CA ASN A 147 -18.37 4.85 13.74
C ASN A 147 -18.95 5.57 12.51
N ARG A 148 -18.51 5.21 11.29
CA ARG A 148 -18.95 5.80 10.03
C ARG A 148 -19.56 4.77 9.08
N CYS A 149 -19.90 3.57 9.55
CA CYS A 149 -20.61 2.53 8.77
C CYS A 149 -19.99 2.35 7.37
N LEU A 150 -18.66 2.17 7.30
CA LEU A 150 -17.90 1.94 6.05
C LEU A 150 -17.90 3.08 5.02
N LYS A 151 -18.50 4.25 5.33
CA LYS A 151 -18.48 5.43 4.44
C LYS A 151 -17.09 6.03 4.26
N ILE A 152 -16.22 5.87 5.27
CA ILE A 152 -14.81 6.27 5.20
C ILE A 152 -13.98 5.00 5.28
N ARG A 153 -13.34 4.67 4.16
CA ARG A 153 -12.55 3.46 3.96
C ARG A 153 -11.40 3.71 2.98
N ASP A 154 -10.41 2.83 3.03
CA ASP A 154 -9.29 2.78 2.10
C ASP A 154 -8.88 1.32 1.91
N MET A 155 -8.30 0.99 0.76
CA MET A 155 -7.98 -0.38 0.38
C MET A 155 -6.52 -0.52 -0.04
N ALA A 156 -5.93 -1.62 0.40
CA ALA A 156 -4.56 -1.99 0.11
C ALA A 156 -4.50 -3.40 -0.45
N VAL A 157 -3.54 -3.66 -1.34
CA VAL A 157 -3.11 -5.03 -1.59
C VAL A 157 -1.77 -5.24 -0.90
N ILE A 158 -1.71 -6.26 -0.05
CA ILE A 158 -0.47 -6.69 0.60
C ILE A 158 0.01 -8.00 0.00
N THR A 159 1.31 -8.23 0.11
CA THR A 159 1.96 -9.45 -0.39
C THR A 159 2.39 -10.29 0.79
N LEU A 160 2.01 -11.57 0.80
CA LEU A 160 2.48 -12.53 1.79
C LEU A 160 3.88 -13.00 1.42
N ILE A 161 4.84 -12.64 2.27
CA ILE A 161 6.24 -13.02 2.10
C ILE A 161 6.52 -14.23 3.03
N PRO A 162 7.11 -15.32 2.51
CA PRO A 162 7.51 -16.46 3.32
C PRO A 162 8.58 -16.10 4.34
N SER A 163 8.65 -16.90 5.41
CA SER A 163 9.67 -16.75 6.48
C SER A 163 11.10 -17.05 6.03
N THR A 164 11.28 -17.58 4.83
CA THR A 164 12.58 -17.92 4.24
C THR A 164 12.58 -17.51 2.77
N GLY A 165 13.71 -16.98 2.29
CA GLY A 165 13.85 -16.58 0.89
C GLY A 165 14.79 -15.41 0.75
N ILE A 166 14.78 -14.79 -0.43
CA ILE A 166 15.56 -13.59 -0.73
C ILE A 166 14.58 -12.42 -0.87
N THR A 167 14.93 -11.31 -0.25
CA THR A 167 14.22 -10.05 -0.44
C THR A 167 15.20 -8.93 -0.76
N VAL A 168 14.76 -7.95 -1.54
CA VAL A 168 15.52 -6.77 -1.91
C VAL A 168 14.81 -5.55 -1.34
N ILE A 169 15.54 -4.74 -0.59
CA ILE A 169 15.10 -3.42 -0.15
C ILE A 169 15.82 -2.39 -1.02
N SER A 170 15.05 -1.70 -1.86
CA SER A 170 15.53 -0.67 -2.76
C SER A 170 15.22 0.71 -2.21
N ASP A 171 16.18 1.61 -2.27
CA ASP A 171 15.89 3.04 -2.20
C ASP A 171 15.06 3.48 -3.43
N ILE A 172 14.40 4.63 -3.36
CA ILE A 172 13.63 5.16 -4.50
C ILE A 172 14.40 6.28 -5.21
N ASP A 173 14.62 7.36 -4.47
CA ASP A 173 15.17 8.61 -4.96
C ASP A 173 16.63 8.41 -5.39
N ASP A 174 16.93 8.79 -6.62
CA ASP A 174 18.22 8.63 -7.31
C ASP A 174 18.72 7.18 -7.39
N THR A 175 17.82 6.20 -7.20
CA THR A 175 18.10 4.77 -7.37
C THR A 175 17.25 4.16 -8.49
N ILE A 176 15.93 4.32 -8.42
CA ILE A 176 15.00 3.91 -9.49
C ILE A 176 14.31 5.10 -10.15
N LYS A 177 14.24 6.23 -9.45
CA LYS A 177 13.63 7.47 -9.88
C LYS A 177 14.66 8.59 -9.79
N ASP A 178 14.98 9.23 -10.91
CA ASP A 178 15.75 10.47 -10.92
C ASP A 178 14.93 11.54 -10.19
N SER A 179 15.41 11.91 -9.02
CA SER A 179 14.72 12.81 -8.09
C SER A 179 15.42 14.15 -7.97
N SER A 180 16.65 14.24 -8.50
CA SER A 180 17.52 15.41 -8.39
C SER A 180 17.67 15.90 -6.94
N VAL A 181 17.55 15.01 -5.95
CA VAL A 181 17.57 15.37 -4.53
C VAL A 181 18.93 15.96 -4.13
N PHE A 182 20.00 15.51 -4.78
CA PHE A 182 21.36 16.06 -4.62
C PHE A 182 21.48 17.54 -5.06
N LEU A 183 20.57 18.06 -5.88
CA LEU A 183 20.54 19.46 -6.32
C LEU A 183 19.79 20.39 -5.34
N GLY A 184 19.27 19.85 -4.23
CA GLY A 184 18.71 20.60 -3.12
C GLY A 184 17.18 20.51 -3.00
N LYS A 185 16.68 20.85 -1.81
CA LYS A 185 15.27 20.64 -1.39
C LYS A 185 14.24 21.31 -2.30
N ARG A 186 14.56 22.48 -2.87
CA ARG A 186 13.64 23.22 -3.74
C ARG A 186 13.43 22.50 -5.07
N LEU A 187 14.50 21.98 -5.67
CA LEU A 187 14.39 21.24 -6.93
C LEU A 187 13.75 19.87 -6.70
N ALA A 188 14.14 19.18 -5.62
CA ALA A 188 13.49 17.93 -5.22
C ALA A 188 11.97 18.08 -5.04
N ALA A 189 11.52 19.16 -4.39
CA ALA A 189 10.11 19.47 -4.25
C ALA A 189 9.45 19.74 -5.62
N LYS A 190 10.09 20.54 -6.49
CA LYS A 190 9.59 20.78 -7.84
C LYS A 190 9.39 19.47 -8.60
N VAL A 191 10.40 18.61 -8.65
CA VAL A 191 10.34 17.31 -9.34
C VAL A 191 9.25 16.43 -8.74
N ALA A 192 9.17 16.34 -7.41
CA ALA A 192 8.17 15.51 -6.73
C ALA A 192 6.72 15.96 -6.98
N PHE A 193 6.47 17.26 -7.09
CA PHE A 193 5.11 17.82 -7.23
C PHE A 193 4.70 18.07 -8.67
N LEU A 194 5.63 18.36 -9.57
CA LEU A 194 5.34 18.90 -10.90
C LEU A 194 5.76 17.99 -12.05
N GLU A 195 6.55 16.94 -11.80
CA GLU A 195 7.11 16.09 -12.86
C GLU A 195 6.71 14.62 -12.65
N ASP A 196 6.43 13.88 -13.72
CA ASP A 196 6.03 12.46 -13.65
C ASP A 196 7.14 11.52 -13.15
N GLY A 197 8.33 12.07 -12.90
CA GLY A 197 9.53 11.34 -12.55
C GLY A 197 10.14 10.70 -13.78
N LYS A 198 11.46 10.56 -13.76
CA LYS A 198 12.21 9.87 -14.81
C LYS A 198 12.81 8.62 -14.20
N GLU A 199 12.69 7.49 -14.89
CA GLU A 199 13.26 6.24 -14.45
C GLU A 199 14.77 6.20 -14.61
N VAL A 200 15.44 5.51 -13.68
CA VAL A 200 16.82 5.07 -13.90
C VAL A 200 16.75 3.85 -14.81
N ARG A 201 17.19 4.01 -16.06
CA ARG A 201 17.07 3.01 -17.13
C ARG A 201 17.65 1.65 -16.71
N GLY A 202 16.92 0.58 -17.02
CA GLY A 202 17.31 -0.82 -16.74
C GLY A 202 16.99 -1.32 -15.33
N MET A 203 16.63 -0.44 -14.38
CA MET A 203 16.31 -0.86 -13.01
C MET A 203 15.01 -1.67 -12.95
N SER A 204 14.00 -1.28 -13.73
CA SER A 204 12.75 -2.02 -13.83
C SER A 204 12.98 -3.45 -14.34
N ASP A 205 13.78 -3.62 -15.40
CA ASP A 205 14.12 -4.93 -15.97
C ASP A 205 14.87 -5.81 -14.95
N CYS A 206 15.85 -5.23 -14.26
CA CYS A 206 16.60 -5.91 -13.19
C CYS A 206 15.66 -6.42 -12.09
N TYR A 207 14.74 -5.57 -11.63
CA TYR A 207 13.84 -5.94 -10.53
C TYR A 207 12.80 -6.96 -10.98
N ASN A 208 12.30 -6.86 -12.21
CA ASN A 208 11.40 -7.86 -12.78
C ASN A 208 12.08 -9.23 -12.91
N LEU A 209 13.35 -9.28 -13.32
CA LEU A 209 14.12 -10.52 -13.36
C LEU A 209 14.24 -11.18 -11.98
N LEU A 210 14.47 -10.39 -10.94
CA LEU A 210 14.54 -10.87 -9.55
C LEU A 210 13.15 -11.33 -9.07
N SER A 211 12.11 -10.53 -9.30
CA SER A 211 10.74 -10.86 -8.92
C SER A 211 10.25 -12.16 -9.58
N ALA A 212 10.57 -12.37 -10.85
CA ALA A 212 10.26 -13.61 -11.58
C ALA A 212 10.96 -14.86 -10.98
N LYS A 213 12.04 -14.67 -10.22
CA LYS A 213 12.74 -15.74 -9.48
C LYS A 213 12.22 -15.91 -8.05
N GLY A 214 11.14 -15.25 -7.67
CA GLY A 214 10.58 -15.30 -6.32
C GLY A 214 11.36 -14.46 -5.31
N VAL A 215 11.99 -13.37 -5.75
CA VAL A 215 12.59 -12.37 -4.84
C VAL A 215 11.54 -11.31 -4.51
N ALA A 216 11.30 -11.07 -3.22
CA ALA A 216 10.38 -10.02 -2.79
C ALA A 216 11.04 -8.64 -2.93
N ILE A 217 10.30 -7.63 -3.37
CA ILE A 217 10.82 -6.27 -3.55
C ILE A 217 10.14 -5.33 -2.55
N HIS A 218 10.94 -4.52 -1.85
CA HIS A 218 10.50 -3.47 -0.95
C HIS A 218 11.12 -2.13 -1.36
N TYR A 219 10.30 -1.15 -1.65
CA TYR A 219 10.71 0.22 -1.96
C TYR A 219 10.68 1.05 -0.69
N LEU A 220 11.79 1.71 -0.35
CA LEU A 220 11.94 2.52 0.85
C LEU A 220 12.44 3.92 0.47
N SER A 221 11.69 4.98 0.80
CA SER A 221 12.16 6.36 0.64
C SER A 221 11.98 7.17 1.91
N ALA A 222 12.90 8.10 2.13
CA ALA A 222 12.80 9.11 3.18
C ALA A 222 11.90 10.29 2.79
N GLY A 223 11.33 10.26 1.59
CA GLY A 223 10.33 11.20 1.12
C GLY A 223 9.03 11.11 1.92
N PRO A 224 8.25 12.21 1.96
CA PRO A 224 6.99 12.29 2.70
C PRO A 224 5.96 11.27 2.18
N PHE A 225 5.27 10.58 3.08
CA PHE A 225 4.29 9.53 2.73
C PHE A 225 3.11 10.03 1.90
N GLN A 226 2.83 11.33 1.90
CA GLN A 226 1.87 11.97 1.02
C GLN A 226 2.19 11.78 -0.47
N LEU A 227 3.45 11.45 -0.82
CA LEU A 227 3.85 11.09 -2.18
C LEU A 227 3.56 9.64 -2.55
N TYR A 228 2.85 8.88 -1.72
CA TYR A 228 2.52 7.48 -2.02
C TYR A 228 1.82 7.33 -3.37
N SER A 229 0.78 8.13 -3.65
CA SER A 229 0.05 8.05 -4.93
C SER A 229 0.94 8.32 -6.14
N PRO A 230 1.70 9.44 -6.22
CA PRO A 230 2.61 9.65 -7.36
C PRO A 230 3.73 8.61 -7.45
N ILE A 231 4.24 8.07 -6.34
CA ILE A 231 5.23 6.99 -6.36
C ILE A 231 4.63 5.68 -6.89
N SER A 232 3.41 5.35 -6.48
CA SER A 232 2.66 4.18 -6.97
C SER A 232 2.41 4.28 -8.48
N ALA A 233 1.99 5.47 -8.95
CA ALA A 233 1.82 5.75 -10.37
C ALA A 233 3.15 5.60 -11.14
N PHE A 234 4.25 6.16 -10.61
CA PHE A 234 5.58 6.02 -11.19
C PHE A 234 5.99 4.55 -11.36
N LEU A 235 5.86 3.73 -10.29
CA LEU A 235 6.22 2.31 -10.34
C LEU A 235 5.40 1.56 -11.40
N LYS A 236 4.10 1.89 -11.53
CA LYS A 236 3.22 1.32 -12.56
C LYS A 236 3.65 1.76 -13.96
N THR A 237 3.82 3.06 -14.20
CA THR A 237 4.15 3.64 -15.50
C THR A 237 5.43 3.02 -16.07
N PHE A 238 6.44 2.82 -15.23
CA PHE A 238 7.72 2.24 -15.63
C PHE A 238 7.81 0.73 -15.41
N SER A 239 6.66 0.06 -15.21
CA SER A 239 6.53 -1.40 -15.12
C SER A 239 7.42 -2.07 -14.06
N PHE A 240 7.72 -1.36 -12.96
CA PHE A 240 8.44 -1.96 -11.84
C PHE A 240 7.62 -3.10 -11.23
N PRO A 241 8.26 -4.18 -10.75
CA PRO A 241 7.53 -5.25 -10.09
C PRO A 241 6.83 -4.72 -8.85
N GLN A 242 5.68 -5.30 -8.56
CA GLN A 242 4.94 -4.98 -7.36
C GLN A 242 5.77 -5.28 -6.11
N GLY A 243 5.64 -4.41 -5.12
CA GLY A 243 6.40 -4.49 -3.87
C GLY A 243 5.80 -3.58 -2.82
N SER A 244 6.21 -3.73 -1.57
CA SER A 244 5.76 -2.80 -0.52
C SER A 244 6.44 -1.45 -0.71
N VAL A 245 5.71 -0.35 -0.54
CA VAL A 245 6.27 1.00 -0.57
C VAL A 245 6.20 1.57 0.84
N THR A 246 7.36 1.92 1.41
CA THR A 246 7.46 2.53 2.73
C THR A 246 8.04 3.93 2.59
N LEU A 247 7.27 4.91 3.07
CA LEU A 247 7.61 6.32 3.02
C LEU A 247 7.61 6.91 4.42
N ARG A 248 8.22 8.08 4.55
CA ARG A 248 8.49 8.70 5.83
C ARG A 248 7.33 9.55 6.31
N ASN A 249 7.06 9.53 7.62
CA ASN A 249 6.18 10.54 8.19
C ASN A 249 6.94 11.87 8.30
N VAL A 250 6.40 12.93 7.69
CA VAL A 250 7.00 14.28 7.68
C VAL A 250 7.26 14.82 9.10
N ARG A 251 6.51 14.33 10.08
CA ARG A 251 6.64 14.74 11.49
C ARG A 251 7.74 14.00 12.26
N GLU A 252 8.30 12.93 11.70
CA GLU A 252 9.42 12.24 12.34
C GLU A 252 10.67 13.10 12.33
N VAL A 253 11.25 13.35 13.50
CA VAL A 253 12.45 14.20 13.67
C VAL A 253 13.76 13.43 13.44
N LEU A 254 13.69 12.18 12.99
CA LEU A 254 14.87 11.35 12.74
C LEU A 254 15.78 11.92 11.63
N SER A 255 17.07 11.56 11.64
CA SER A 255 17.87 11.74 10.42
C SER A 255 17.40 10.75 9.35
N THR A 256 17.65 11.04 8.07
CA THR A 256 17.34 10.09 6.97
C THR A 256 17.94 8.71 7.23
N ARG A 257 19.18 8.66 7.74
CA ARG A 257 19.86 7.41 8.10
C ARG A 257 19.17 6.69 9.27
N ALA A 258 18.80 7.41 10.33
CA ALA A 258 18.13 6.80 11.49
C ALA A 258 16.74 6.27 11.14
N TYR A 259 16.00 7.01 10.30
CA TYR A 259 14.73 6.57 9.73
C TYR A 259 14.90 5.27 8.93
N LYS A 260 15.80 5.27 7.92
CA LYS A 260 16.03 4.09 7.07
C LYS A 260 16.48 2.88 7.90
N ASN A 261 17.36 3.07 8.88
CA ASN A 261 17.77 1.98 9.77
C ASN A 261 16.59 1.39 10.56
N THR A 262 15.68 2.24 11.06
CA THR A 262 14.48 1.78 11.78
C THR A 262 13.59 0.93 10.88
N GLU A 263 13.36 1.38 9.64
CA GLU A 263 12.53 0.64 8.68
C GLU A 263 13.21 -0.63 8.17
N LEU A 264 14.52 -0.63 7.93
CA LEU A 264 15.28 -1.84 7.60
C LEU A 264 15.16 -2.89 8.70
N VAL A 265 15.33 -2.47 9.96
CA VAL A 265 15.16 -3.37 11.11
C VAL A 265 13.74 -3.89 11.18
N ARG A 266 12.72 -3.06 10.91
CA ARG A 266 11.32 -3.48 10.88
C ARG A 266 11.02 -4.49 9.76
N ILE A 267 11.58 -4.27 8.56
CA ILE A 267 11.40 -5.16 7.42
C ILE A 267 12.18 -6.47 7.62
N LEU A 268 13.29 -6.49 8.35
CA LEU A 268 14.13 -7.69 8.49
C LEU A 268 13.95 -8.46 9.81
N LYS A 269 13.46 -7.81 10.88
CA LYS A 269 13.18 -8.49 12.14
C LYS A 269 11.80 -9.15 12.07
N TRP A 270 11.83 -10.43 11.74
CA TRP A 270 10.76 -11.42 11.92
C TRP A 270 11.02 -12.24 13.18
#